data_AF-A0A517PU64-F1
#
_entry.id   AF-A0A517PU64-F1
#
_cell.length_a   1.000
_cell.length_b   1.000
_cell.length_c   1.000
_cell.angle_alpha   90.00
_cell.angle_beta   90.00
_cell.angle_gamma   90.00
#
_symmetry.space_group_name_H-M   'P 1'
#
loop_
_entity.id
_entity.type
_entity.pdbx_description
1 polymer ?
#
loop_
_entity_poly.entity_id
_entity_poly.type
_entity_poly.pdbx_seq_one_letter_code
_entity_poly.pdbx_strand_id
1 'polypeptide(L)'
;MSDESTPAGNNDESSGEFNPERHTQEIRHSQVSARVPEGVSRGVFSTGAVVLQGGHEFILDFLLRISTPQQVVARVVLPIGVVPQMIRALRDNLTNYENRFGFPAMPAPLPPQVTSSSDAINVGAGLESPEPDAPTPPVSDVPSGTSAGGSGAVGETVTPDANPPQAVPQPHVADKTTEAAQKPPSAEELYDELKLPDEMLSGVYANAVRIGHSATEFSFDFITTFFPRSCVSARVHLAAPNIPRLLDSLTHSFEQFQRKMAQQQKRQPPAPGDQPGEL
;
A
#
# COMPACT_ATOMS: atom_id res chain seq x y z
N MET A 1 80.74 -33.84 -46.90
CA MET A 1 79.95 -32.93 -47.75
C MET A 1 78.54 -33.49 -47.82
N SER A 2 77.44 -32.74 -47.77
CA SER A 2 77.16 -31.44 -47.11
C SER A 2 75.63 -31.24 -47.13
N ASP A 3 75.14 -30.27 -46.35
CA ASP A 3 73.86 -29.55 -46.52
C ASP A 3 72.52 -30.32 -46.42
N GLU A 4 71.79 -30.02 -45.34
CA GLU A 4 70.32 -29.99 -45.23
C GLU A 4 70.00 -28.98 -44.12
N SER A 5 69.27 -27.89 -44.41
CA SER A 5 68.81 -26.92 -43.40
C SER A 5 67.66 -26.05 -43.94
N THR A 6 66.78 -25.62 -43.03
CA THR A 6 65.40 -25.18 -43.30
C THR A 6 65.23 -23.71 -43.75
N PRO A 7 64.06 -23.36 -44.33
CA PRO A 7 63.82 -22.04 -44.93
C PRO A 7 63.55 -20.90 -43.93
N ALA A 8 63.44 -19.69 -44.48
CA ALA A 8 63.39 -18.40 -43.79
C ALA A 8 62.21 -18.20 -42.81
N GLY A 9 62.39 -17.23 -41.90
CA GLY A 9 61.34 -16.62 -41.10
C GLY A 9 61.63 -15.13 -40.84
N ASN A 10 60.65 -14.45 -40.23
CA ASN A 10 60.67 -13.06 -39.74
C ASN A 10 60.70 -11.96 -40.82
N ASN A 11 59.81 -10.96 -40.85
CA ASN A 11 58.55 -10.69 -40.12
C ASN A 11 57.43 -10.35 -41.18
N ASP A 12 56.42 -9.46 -41.08
CA ASP A 12 55.92 -8.49 -40.08
C ASP A 12 54.44 -8.10 -40.38
N GLU A 13 53.97 -6.96 -39.84
CA GLU A 13 52.71 -6.25 -40.15
C GLU A 13 51.39 -6.84 -39.64
N SER A 14 51.20 -6.68 -38.33
CA SER A 14 50.07 -5.89 -37.80
C SER A 14 48.63 -6.31 -38.16
N SER A 15 48.26 -7.57 -37.92
CA SER A 15 46.87 -7.89 -37.57
C SER A 15 46.56 -7.39 -36.16
N GLY A 16 46.01 -6.18 -36.03
CA GLY A 16 45.65 -5.60 -34.73
C GLY A 16 44.53 -6.38 -34.04
N GLU A 17 44.88 -7.26 -33.09
CA GLU A 17 43.91 -8.06 -32.33
C GLU A 17 42.97 -7.17 -31.51
N PHE A 18 41.72 -7.15 -31.94
CA PHE A 18 40.64 -6.43 -31.28
C PHE A 18 40.21 -7.21 -30.03
N ASN A 19 40.93 -7.03 -28.91
CA ASN A 19 40.68 -7.77 -27.67
C ASN A 19 39.17 -7.69 -27.29
N PRO A 20 38.44 -8.83 -27.33
CA PRO A 20 36.99 -8.83 -27.18
C PRO A 20 36.53 -9.05 -25.74
N GLU A 21 37.41 -8.91 -24.73
CA GLU A 21 37.08 -9.02 -23.30
C GLU A 21 36.18 -7.86 -22.81
N ARG A 22 34.94 -7.84 -23.30
CA ARG A 22 33.83 -7.10 -22.68
C ARG A 22 33.58 -7.69 -21.31
N HIS A 23 34.05 -7.01 -20.27
CA HIS A 23 33.90 -7.37 -18.86
C HIS A 23 32.43 -7.26 -18.39
N THR A 24 31.55 -8.10 -18.95
CA THR A 24 30.11 -8.16 -18.67
C THR A 24 29.88 -9.04 -17.44
N GLN A 25 30.07 -8.47 -16.24
CA GLN A 25 29.81 -9.18 -14.98
C GLN A 25 28.39 -8.90 -14.47
N GLU A 26 27.64 -9.96 -14.11
CA GLU A 26 26.36 -9.81 -13.42
C GLU A 26 26.60 -9.47 -11.93
N ILE A 27 26.50 -8.19 -11.56
CA ILE A 27 26.75 -7.75 -10.18
C ILE A 27 25.45 -7.74 -9.36
N ARG A 28 25.36 -8.64 -8.38
CA ARG A 28 24.21 -8.74 -7.46
C ARG A 28 24.50 -7.98 -6.16
N HIS A 29 23.70 -6.96 -5.85
CA HIS A 29 23.76 -6.21 -4.59
C HIS A 29 22.57 -6.51 -3.68
N SER A 30 22.79 -6.48 -2.37
CA SER A 30 21.71 -6.59 -1.37
C SER A 30 20.95 -5.27 -1.22
N GLN A 31 19.64 -5.38 -0.96
CA GLN A 31 18.78 -4.25 -0.61
C GLN A 31 18.98 -3.83 0.86
N VAL A 32 19.47 -4.73 1.72
CA VAL A 32 19.66 -4.50 3.16
C VAL A 32 20.74 -3.46 3.45
N SER A 33 21.74 -3.33 2.57
CA SER A 33 22.86 -2.38 2.68
C SER A 33 22.64 -1.06 1.93
N ALA A 34 21.39 -0.76 1.53
CA ALA A 34 21.06 0.45 0.79
C ALA A 34 21.38 1.73 1.59
N ARG A 35 22.06 2.69 0.94
CA ARG A 35 22.30 4.02 1.51
C ARG A 35 21.02 4.84 1.43
N VAL A 36 20.73 5.60 2.49
CA VAL A 36 19.65 6.60 2.49
C VAL A 36 20.28 7.99 2.24
N PRO A 37 19.92 8.71 1.17
CA PRO A 37 20.30 10.11 0.98
C PRO A 37 19.62 11.00 2.02
N GLU A 38 20.27 12.10 2.42
CA GLU A 38 19.76 13.00 3.45
C GLU A 38 18.39 13.61 3.09
N GLY A 39 18.23 14.13 1.87
CA GLY A 39 16.95 14.66 1.38
C GLY A 39 15.81 13.63 1.29
N VAL A 40 16.13 12.33 1.21
CA VAL A 40 15.14 11.23 1.20
C VAL A 40 14.91 10.67 2.62
N SER A 41 15.79 10.97 3.58
CA SER A 41 15.83 10.30 4.90
C SER A 41 14.54 10.48 5.73
N ARG A 42 13.94 11.67 5.69
CA ARG A 42 12.64 11.96 6.33
C ARG A 42 11.49 11.26 5.59
N GLY A 43 11.55 11.24 4.27
CA GLY A 43 10.45 10.84 3.39
C GLY A 43 9.30 11.84 3.37
N VAL A 44 8.27 11.49 2.60
CA VAL A 44 7.01 12.23 2.48
C VAL A 44 5.85 11.45 3.09
N PHE A 45 4.87 12.16 3.64
CA PHE A 45 3.61 11.57 4.11
C PHE A 45 2.58 11.56 2.99
N SER A 46 1.77 10.51 2.94
CA SER A 46 0.73 10.31 1.94
C SER A 46 -0.59 9.87 2.58
N THR A 47 -1.68 10.25 1.93
CA THR A 47 -3.07 9.94 2.32
C THR A 47 -3.77 9.02 1.32
N GLY A 48 -3.07 8.52 0.30
CA GLY A 48 -3.61 7.64 -0.73
C GLY A 48 -2.64 7.45 -1.89
N ALA A 49 -2.99 6.60 -2.85
CA ALA A 49 -2.23 6.46 -4.08
C ALA A 49 -3.12 6.08 -5.26
N VAL A 50 -2.60 6.33 -6.45
CA VAL A 50 -3.12 5.93 -7.76
C VAL A 50 -2.10 4.99 -8.42
N VAL A 51 -2.59 3.89 -9.00
CA VAL A 51 -1.77 2.89 -9.68
C VAL A 51 -2.01 2.97 -11.18
N LEU A 52 -1.03 3.45 -11.94
CA LEU A 52 -1.03 3.46 -13.40
C LEU A 52 -0.30 2.24 -13.97
N GLN A 53 -0.83 1.71 -15.08
CA GLN A 53 -0.29 0.55 -15.79
C GLN A 53 0.20 0.97 -17.18
N GLY A 54 1.50 1.21 -17.33
CA GLY A 54 2.15 1.50 -18.61
C GLY A 54 2.48 0.23 -19.40
N GLY A 55 3.19 0.39 -20.53
CA GLY A 55 3.57 -0.73 -21.40
C GLY A 55 4.67 -1.63 -20.81
N HIS A 56 5.67 -1.03 -20.15
CA HIS A 56 6.82 -1.73 -19.56
C HIS A 56 7.01 -1.48 -18.05
N GLU A 57 6.23 -0.54 -17.50
CA GLU A 57 6.41 -0.01 -16.14
C GLU A 57 5.04 0.27 -15.50
N PHE A 58 5.00 0.25 -14.18
CA PHE A 58 3.89 0.73 -13.36
C PHE A 58 4.31 2.05 -12.71
N ILE A 59 3.40 3.02 -12.66
CA ILE A 59 3.64 4.31 -12.00
C ILE A 59 2.74 4.40 -10.76
N LEU A 60 3.35 4.75 -9.63
CA LEU A 60 2.70 4.93 -8.33
C LEU A 60 2.75 6.40 -7.93
N ASP A 61 1.61 7.06 -8.03
CA ASP A 61 1.43 8.46 -7.63
C ASP A 61 0.78 8.49 -6.23
N PHE A 62 1.57 8.87 -5.24
CA PHE A 62 1.15 9.02 -3.84
C PHE A 62 0.61 10.44 -3.61
N LEU A 63 -0.56 10.55 -2.97
CA LEU A 63 -1.37 11.76 -2.93
C LEU A 63 -1.55 12.32 -1.51
N LEU A 64 -1.44 13.65 -1.38
CA LEU A 64 -2.05 14.41 -0.28
C LEU A 64 -3.42 14.95 -0.71
N ARG A 65 -4.46 14.46 -0.03
CA ARG A 65 -5.89 14.76 -0.27
C ARG A 65 -6.43 15.79 0.74
N ILE A 66 -5.54 16.64 1.25
CA ILE A 66 -5.84 17.68 2.26
C ILE A 66 -6.28 19.00 1.57
N SER A 67 -5.84 19.23 0.33
CA SER A 67 -6.28 20.33 -0.53
C SER A 67 -7.03 19.82 -1.76
N THR A 68 -7.85 20.70 -2.33
CA THR A 68 -8.26 20.66 -3.74
C THR A 68 -7.52 21.77 -4.50
N PRO A 69 -6.87 21.49 -5.66
CA PRO A 69 -6.58 20.17 -6.21
C PRO A 69 -5.74 19.30 -5.26
N GLN A 70 -5.88 17.98 -5.40
CA GLN A 70 -5.10 17.00 -4.64
C GLN A 70 -3.65 17.04 -5.14
N GLN A 71 -2.65 16.85 -4.27
CA GLN A 71 -1.25 17.02 -4.64
C GLN A 71 -0.52 15.68 -4.72
N VAL A 72 0.18 15.44 -5.83
CA VAL A 72 1.13 14.31 -5.91
C VAL A 72 2.38 14.68 -5.10
N VAL A 73 2.78 13.80 -4.18
CA VAL A 73 3.93 14.02 -3.27
C VAL A 73 5.04 12.99 -3.38
N ALA A 74 4.78 11.84 -4.00
CA ALA A 74 5.82 11.02 -4.62
C ALA A 74 5.25 10.36 -5.88
N ARG A 75 6.03 10.39 -6.98
CA ARG A 75 5.80 9.55 -8.16
C ARG A 75 6.93 8.53 -8.24
N VAL A 76 6.60 7.24 -8.19
CA VAL A 76 7.57 6.14 -8.27
C VAL A 76 7.29 5.28 -9.50
N VAL A 77 8.32 5.06 -10.30
CA VAL A 77 8.28 4.21 -11.50
C VAL A 77 8.89 2.84 -11.16
N LEU A 78 8.11 1.78 -11.36
CA LEU A 78 8.50 0.39 -11.07
C LEU A 78 8.48 -0.46 -12.36
N PRO A 79 9.53 -1.27 -12.64
CA PRO A 79 9.44 -2.32 -13.64
C PRO A 79 8.33 -3.33 -13.29
N ILE A 80 7.62 -3.81 -14.31
CA ILE A 80 6.53 -4.82 -14.16
C ILE A 80 6.94 -6.01 -13.27
N GLY A 81 8.18 -6.51 -13.39
CA GLY A 81 8.68 -7.65 -12.63
C GLY A 81 8.76 -7.44 -11.11
N VAL A 82 8.74 -6.20 -10.64
CA VAL A 82 8.78 -5.85 -9.21
C VAL A 82 7.39 -5.88 -8.57
N VAL A 83 6.34 -5.62 -9.36
CA VAL A 83 4.95 -5.49 -8.89
C VAL A 83 4.43 -6.75 -8.16
N PRO A 84 4.68 -8.00 -8.63
CA PRO A 84 4.32 -9.21 -7.88
C PRO A 84 4.98 -9.31 -6.51
N GLN A 85 6.24 -8.89 -6.40
CA GLN A 85 6.99 -8.91 -5.14
C GLN A 85 6.45 -7.84 -4.18
N MET A 86 6.13 -6.65 -4.69
CA MET A 86 5.48 -5.59 -3.90
C MET A 86 4.10 -6.02 -3.38
N ILE A 87 3.25 -6.63 -4.23
CA ILE A 87 1.93 -7.14 -3.82
C ILE A 87 2.06 -8.18 -2.71
N ARG A 88 2.99 -9.14 -2.84
CA ARG A 88 3.25 -10.14 -1.80
C ARG A 88 3.74 -9.47 -0.51
N ALA A 89 4.81 -8.68 -0.58
CA ALA A 89 5.40 -8.05 0.60
C ALA A 89 4.43 -7.09 1.33
N LEU A 90 3.52 -6.42 0.60
CA LEU A 90 2.50 -5.56 1.17
C LEU A 90 1.39 -6.38 1.85
N ARG A 91 0.95 -7.49 1.25
CA ARG A 91 0.00 -8.43 1.87
C ARG A 91 0.57 -9.04 3.14
N ASP A 92 1.81 -9.53 3.08
CA ASP A 92 2.49 -10.13 4.24
C ASP A 92 2.65 -9.10 5.38
N ASN A 93 2.95 -7.83 5.05
CA ASN A 93 2.99 -6.75 6.05
C ASN A 93 1.60 -6.40 6.60
N LEU A 94 0.55 -6.41 5.78
CA LEU A 94 -0.83 -6.14 6.22
C LEU A 94 -1.31 -7.21 7.20
N THR A 95 -1.13 -8.50 6.88
CA THR A 95 -1.45 -9.60 7.81
C THR A 95 -0.65 -9.51 9.11
N ASN A 96 0.63 -9.14 9.05
CA ASN A 96 1.46 -8.93 10.25
C ASN A 96 1.01 -7.71 11.09
N TYR A 97 0.53 -6.64 10.45
CA TYR A 97 -0.07 -5.50 11.13
C TYR A 97 -1.40 -5.91 11.81
N GLU A 98 -2.28 -6.60 11.09
CA GLU A 98 -3.60 -7.02 11.59
C GLU A 98 -3.48 -7.95 12.81
N ASN A 99 -2.56 -8.90 12.76
CA ASN A 99 -2.22 -9.79 13.89
C ASN A 99 -1.69 -9.04 15.14
N ARG A 100 -1.27 -7.78 15.00
CA ARG A 100 -0.53 -7.03 16.04
C ARG A 100 -1.25 -5.78 16.55
N PHE A 101 -2.10 -5.19 15.72
CA PHE A 101 -2.82 -3.94 16.00
C PHE A 101 -4.33 -4.03 15.71
N GLY A 102 -4.81 -5.13 15.14
CA GLY A 102 -6.18 -5.26 14.63
C GLY A 102 -6.37 -4.64 13.24
N PHE A 103 -7.60 -4.64 12.75
CA PHE A 103 -7.92 -4.15 11.40
C PHE A 103 -7.68 -2.63 11.27
N PRO A 104 -7.04 -2.13 10.19
CA PRO A 104 -6.71 -0.71 10.04
C PRO A 104 -7.95 0.14 9.73
N ALA A 105 -8.68 0.53 10.76
CA ALA A 105 -9.84 1.40 10.67
C ALA A 105 -9.48 2.90 10.63
N MET A 106 -10.23 3.68 9.84
CA MET A 106 -10.26 5.14 9.98
C MET A 106 -10.91 5.50 11.33
N PRO A 107 -10.37 6.45 12.12
CA PRO A 107 -11.08 7.01 13.26
C PRO A 107 -12.43 7.59 12.82
N ALA A 108 -13.51 7.25 13.53
CA ALA A 108 -14.81 7.84 13.27
C ALA A 108 -14.77 9.36 13.53
N PRO A 109 -15.43 10.21 12.71
CA PRO A 109 -15.57 11.62 13.00
C PRO A 109 -16.19 11.82 14.39
N LEU A 110 -15.55 12.65 15.23
CA LEU A 110 -16.13 13.02 16.53
C LEU A 110 -17.48 13.71 16.29
N PRO A 111 -18.56 13.31 17.00
CA PRO A 111 -19.85 13.97 16.84
C PRO A 111 -19.73 15.45 17.23
N PRO A 112 -20.41 16.36 16.51
CA PRO A 112 -20.31 17.79 16.76
C PRO A 112 -20.77 18.09 18.19
N GLN A 113 -19.83 18.55 19.01
CA GLN A 113 -20.10 18.94 20.39
C GLN A 113 -20.97 20.20 20.38
N VAL A 114 -22.25 20.05 20.71
CA VAL A 114 -23.20 21.17 20.73
C VAL A 114 -22.91 22.03 21.95
N THR A 115 -22.09 23.07 21.79
CA THR A 115 -21.76 24.02 22.85
C THR A 115 -22.97 24.89 23.17
N SER A 116 -23.84 24.42 24.05
CA SER A 116 -25.03 25.12 24.54
C SER A 116 -24.66 26.22 25.55
N SER A 117 -23.81 27.17 25.14
CA SER A 117 -23.40 28.32 25.95
C SER A 117 -24.48 29.42 25.91
N SER A 118 -25.59 29.18 26.59
CA SER A 118 -26.73 30.11 26.74
C SER A 118 -27.12 30.36 28.20
N ASP A 119 -26.16 30.28 29.13
CA ASP A 119 -26.30 30.88 30.45
C ASP A 119 -25.77 32.32 30.41
N ALA A 120 -26.62 33.27 30.81
CA ALA A 120 -26.29 34.69 30.76
C ALA A 120 -25.31 35.08 31.88
N ILE A 121 -24.36 35.96 31.56
CA ILE A 121 -23.39 36.50 32.51
C ILE A 121 -24.12 37.43 33.50
N ASN A 122 -24.59 36.87 34.62
CA ASN A 122 -25.17 37.65 35.70
C ASN A 122 -24.07 38.26 36.58
N VAL A 123 -23.66 39.49 36.28
CA VAL A 123 -22.64 40.23 37.04
C VAL A 123 -23.24 40.75 38.35
N GLY A 124 -23.44 39.84 39.31
CA GLY A 124 -23.78 40.18 40.69
C GLY A 124 -22.58 40.74 41.43
N ALA A 125 -22.65 42.01 41.84
CA ALA A 125 -21.59 42.64 42.63
C ALA A 125 -21.68 42.24 44.11
N GLY A 126 -20.54 41.81 44.69
CA GLY A 126 -20.41 41.53 46.12
C GLY A 126 -18.94 41.32 46.50
N LEU A 127 -18.51 41.95 47.59
CA LEU A 127 -17.22 41.67 48.25
C LEU A 127 -17.37 40.33 49.01
N GLU A 128 -16.37 39.45 49.13
CA GLU A 128 -15.24 39.63 50.06
C GLU A 128 -14.13 38.55 49.88
N SER A 129 -13.03 38.69 50.62
CA SER A 129 -11.90 37.77 50.85
C SER A 129 -11.16 38.29 52.10
N PRO A 130 -10.41 37.51 52.91
CA PRO A 130 -9.71 36.24 52.64
C PRO A 130 -10.08 35.14 53.68
N GLU A 131 -9.29 34.17 54.20
CA GLU A 131 -7.87 33.71 54.12
C GLU A 131 -7.83 32.15 54.27
N PRO A 132 -6.66 31.45 54.21
CA PRO A 132 -6.57 29.99 54.04
C PRO A 132 -6.36 29.17 55.32
N ASP A 133 -6.46 27.83 55.22
CA ASP A 133 -5.65 26.89 56.04
C ASP A 133 -5.46 25.51 55.35
N ALA A 134 -4.61 24.65 55.92
CA ALA A 134 -4.12 23.38 55.35
C ALA A 134 -4.32 22.15 56.32
N PRO A 135 -3.54 21.05 56.30
CA PRO A 135 -3.86 19.92 55.41
C PRO A 135 -3.91 18.50 56.05
N THR A 136 -4.59 17.56 55.37
CA THR A 136 -4.43 16.07 55.43
C THR A 136 -5.00 15.33 56.69
N PRO A 137 -4.83 14.01 56.93
CA PRO A 137 -5.93 13.03 56.81
C PRO A 137 -6.13 12.15 58.08
N PRO A 138 -6.91 11.04 58.04
CA PRO A 138 -6.29 9.72 57.78
C PRO A 138 -7.18 8.67 57.08
N VAL A 139 -6.61 7.48 56.86
CA VAL A 139 -7.25 6.25 56.32
C VAL A 139 -7.89 5.37 57.41
N SER A 140 -8.82 4.47 57.05
CA SER A 140 -9.11 3.23 57.80
C SER A 140 -9.87 2.16 56.99
N ASP A 141 -9.49 0.91 57.24
CA ASP A 141 -9.74 -0.33 56.49
C ASP A 141 -11.00 -1.15 56.91
N VAL A 142 -11.71 -1.72 55.91
CA VAL A 142 -12.49 -3.01 55.85
C VAL A 142 -13.44 -3.47 57.02
N PRO A 143 -14.10 -4.67 57.00
CA PRO A 143 -15.07 -5.23 56.02
C PRO A 143 -16.39 -5.83 56.67
N SER A 144 -17.25 -6.48 55.85
CA SER A 144 -18.12 -7.68 56.14
C SER A 144 -19.67 -7.53 56.06
N GLY A 145 -20.38 -8.64 55.75
CA GLY A 145 -21.86 -8.80 55.75
C GLY A 145 -22.45 -9.08 54.35
N THR A 146 -22.58 -10.32 53.82
CA THR A 146 -23.48 -11.46 54.19
C THR A 146 -24.98 -11.05 54.13
N SER A 147 -25.92 -11.74 53.45
CA SER A 147 -26.09 -13.20 53.23
C SER A 147 -27.06 -13.61 52.08
N ALA A 148 -27.04 -14.91 51.70
CA ALA A 148 -28.11 -15.76 51.11
C ALA A 148 -28.81 -15.39 49.76
N GLY A 149 -29.35 -16.33 48.97
CA GLY A 149 -29.25 -17.81 49.00
C GLY A 149 -30.37 -18.56 48.24
N GLY A 150 -30.08 -19.73 47.65
CA GLY A 150 -31.04 -20.62 46.96
C GLY A 150 -31.17 -20.36 45.44
N SER A 151 -31.01 -21.27 44.45
CA SER A 151 -30.86 -22.74 44.32
C SER A 151 -32.11 -23.49 43.80
N GLY A 152 -31.90 -24.34 42.78
CA GLY A 152 -32.91 -25.26 42.21
C GLY A 152 -33.53 -24.82 40.86
N ALA A 153 -33.97 -25.75 40.00
CA ALA A 153 -33.17 -26.59 39.10
C ALA A 153 -34.09 -27.47 38.22
N VAL A 154 -33.75 -27.62 36.92
CA VAL A 154 -34.17 -28.65 35.92
C VAL A 154 -35.66 -28.94 35.66
N GLY A 155 -35.99 -29.13 34.37
CA GLY A 155 -37.30 -29.64 33.91
C GLY A 155 -37.43 -29.55 32.38
N GLU A 156 -37.53 -30.69 31.69
CA GLU A 156 -37.52 -30.80 30.23
C GLU A 156 -38.73 -31.62 29.74
N THR A 157 -39.30 -31.27 28.57
CA THR A 157 -39.55 -32.15 27.39
C THR A 157 -40.85 -31.82 26.60
N VAL A 158 -40.86 -32.28 25.33
CA VAL A 158 -42.01 -32.52 24.42
C VAL A 158 -42.65 -31.35 23.63
N THR A 159 -42.67 -31.52 22.31
CA THR A 159 -43.48 -30.86 21.25
C THR A 159 -44.36 -31.97 20.57
N PRO A 160 -45.22 -31.75 19.54
CA PRO A 160 -45.56 -30.54 18.76
C PRO A 160 -47.08 -30.32 18.50
N ASP A 161 -47.47 -29.34 17.65
CA ASP A 161 -48.54 -29.49 16.63
C ASP A 161 -48.39 -28.44 15.49
N ALA A 162 -49.26 -28.44 14.46
CA ALA A 162 -49.02 -27.80 13.15
C ALA A 162 -50.26 -27.15 12.45
N ASN A 163 -50.05 -26.77 11.17
CA ASN A 163 -50.99 -26.27 10.13
C ASN A 163 -51.34 -24.74 10.06
N PRO A 164 -51.68 -24.23 8.84
CA PRO A 164 -51.39 -22.83 8.46
C PRO A 164 -52.63 -22.04 7.93
N PRO A 165 -52.64 -21.42 6.72
CA PRO A 165 -52.51 -19.98 6.58
C PRO A 165 -53.80 -19.27 6.10
N GLN A 166 -53.85 -17.94 6.26
CA GLN A 166 -54.78 -17.05 5.54
C GLN A 166 -54.03 -15.83 4.98
N ALA A 167 -54.52 -15.27 3.87
CA ALA A 167 -53.79 -14.27 3.08
C ALA A 167 -54.71 -13.19 2.49
N VAL A 168 -54.24 -11.94 2.49
CA VAL A 168 -54.59 -10.79 1.61
C VAL A 168 -53.66 -9.61 1.96
N PRO A 169 -53.43 -8.60 1.10
CA PRO A 169 -53.16 -8.70 -0.34
C PRO A 169 -51.97 -7.81 -0.81
N GLN A 170 -51.39 -8.09 -1.97
CA GLN A 170 -50.70 -7.08 -2.81
C GLN A 170 -51.76 -6.36 -3.70
N PRO A 171 -51.56 -5.16 -4.30
CA PRO A 171 -50.26 -4.62 -4.75
C PRO A 171 -50.02 -3.09 -4.71
N HIS A 172 -48.76 -2.67 -4.53
CA HIS A 172 -48.22 -1.47 -5.18
C HIS A 172 -46.79 -1.77 -5.69
N VAL A 173 -46.45 -1.28 -6.88
CA VAL A 173 -45.07 -1.31 -7.39
C VAL A 173 -44.28 -0.16 -6.79
N ALA A 174 -43.45 -0.44 -5.79
CA ALA A 174 -42.40 0.47 -5.36
C ALA A 174 -41.25 0.43 -6.38
N ASP A 175 -40.84 1.61 -6.86
CA ASP A 175 -39.91 1.72 -7.98
C ASP A 175 -38.53 1.12 -7.65
N LYS A 176 -37.98 0.33 -8.57
CA LYS A 176 -36.59 -0.11 -8.49
C LYS A 176 -35.72 1.01 -9.05
N THR A 177 -35.51 2.04 -8.23
CA THR A 177 -34.44 3.03 -8.43
C THR A 177 -33.16 2.25 -8.71
N THR A 178 -32.76 2.24 -9.97
CA THR A 178 -31.62 1.43 -10.40
C THR A 178 -30.38 2.14 -9.93
N GLU A 179 -29.78 1.63 -8.85
CA GLU A 179 -28.48 2.07 -8.36
C GLU A 179 -27.44 1.73 -9.43
N ALA A 180 -27.31 2.65 -10.39
CA ALA A 180 -26.41 2.52 -11.51
C ALA A 180 -25.00 2.50 -10.94
N ALA A 181 -24.36 1.34 -10.96
CA ALA A 181 -23.01 1.13 -10.47
C ALA A 181 -22.08 2.13 -11.17
N GLN A 182 -21.75 3.22 -10.46
CA GLN A 182 -20.92 4.28 -10.99
C GLN A 182 -19.55 3.67 -11.26
N LYS A 183 -19.26 3.47 -12.55
CA LYS A 183 -17.95 3.00 -13.00
C LYS A 183 -16.90 3.92 -12.35
N PRO A 184 -15.89 3.37 -11.64
CA PRO A 184 -14.89 4.21 -11.02
C PRO A 184 -14.26 5.13 -12.08
N PRO A 185 -13.99 6.41 -11.72
CA PRO A 185 -13.55 7.42 -12.68
C PRO A 185 -12.30 6.95 -13.43
N SER A 186 -12.18 7.37 -14.68
CA SER A 186 -11.00 7.00 -15.47
C SER A 186 -9.73 7.57 -14.86
N ALA A 187 -8.59 6.96 -15.18
CA ALA A 187 -7.31 7.47 -14.71
C ALA A 187 -7.08 8.91 -15.20
N GLU A 188 -7.51 9.23 -16.41
CA GLU A 188 -7.40 10.56 -17.02
C GLU A 188 -8.23 11.60 -16.26
N GLU A 189 -9.52 11.31 -15.99
CA GLU A 189 -10.40 12.15 -15.15
C GLU A 189 -9.78 12.44 -13.76
N LEU A 190 -9.10 11.46 -13.16
CA LEU A 190 -8.43 11.66 -11.88
C LEU A 190 -7.25 12.63 -12.01
N TYR A 191 -6.44 12.56 -13.07
CA TYR A 191 -5.26 13.43 -13.24
C TYR A 191 -5.61 14.89 -13.52
N ASP A 192 -6.76 15.19 -14.14
CA ASP A 192 -7.23 16.57 -14.33
C ASP A 192 -7.50 17.30 -12.99
N GLU A 193 -7.79 16.55 -11.91
CA GLU A 193 -7.92 17.08 -10.54
C GLU A 193 -6.61 17.09 -9.72
N LEU A 194 -5.49 16.58 -10.27
CA LEU A 194 -4.21 16.49 -9.56
C LEU A 194 -3.27 17.64 -9.90
N LYS A 195 -2.74 18.30 -8.86
CA LYS A 195 -1.55 19.12 -8.99
C LYS A 195 -0.31 18.23 -8.88
N LEU A 196 0.39 18.08 -10.00
CA LEU A 196 1.68 17.40 -10.12
C LEU A 196 2.80 18.46 -10.30
N PRO A 197 3.79 18.56 -9.39
CA PRO A 197 4.93 19.46 -9.57
C PRO A 197 5.84 19.07 -10.75
N ASP A 198 6.43 20.05 -11.43
CA ASP A 198 7.31 19.85 -12.60
C ASP A 198 8.47 18.88 -12.31
N GLU A 199 9.12 19.04 -11.15
CA GLU A 199 10.20 18.17 -10.66
C GLU A 199 9.78 16.70 -10.47
N MET A 200 8.48 16.44 -10.41
CA MET A 200 7.89 15.12 -10.23
C MET A 200 7.32 14.51 -11.53
N LEU A 201 7.28 15.24 -12.64
CA LEU A 201 6.72 14.76 -13.92
C LEU A 201 7.31 13.41 -14.33
N SER A 202 8.64 13.29 -14.27
CA SER A 202 9.40 12.07 -14.56
C SER A 202 9.36 11.02 -13.44
N GLY A 203 9.08 11.43 -12.20
CA GLY A 203 9.16 10.59 -11.01
C GLY A 203 10.57 10.11 -10.67
N VAL A 204 10.65 9.16 -9.73
CA VAL A 204 11.89 8.42 -9.42
C VAL A 204 11.72 6.93 -9.72
N TYR A 205 12.75 6.32 -10.30
CA TYR A 205 12.79 4.88 -10.55
C TYR A 205 13.10 4.08 -9.27
N ALA A 206 12.55 2.87 -9.17
CA ALA A 206 12.98 1.87 -8.19
C ALA A 206 12.81 0.45 -8.75
N ASN A 207 13.78 -0.43 -8.50
CA ASN A 207 13.70 -1.86 -8.86
C ASN A 207 13.45 -2.77 -7.65
N ALA A 208 13.22 -2.19 -6.47
CA ALA A 208 12.90 -2.88 -5.24
C ALA A 208 12.10 -1.98 -4.29
N VAL A 209 11.41 -2.58 -3.32
CA VAL A 209 10.78 -1.85 -2.21
C VAL A 209 10.90 -2.65 -0.93
N ARG A 210 11.31 -2.00 0.16
CA ARG A 210 11.21 -2.52 1.53
C ARG A 210 10.02 -1.88 2.21
N ILE A 211 9.16 -2.71 2.79
CA ILE A 211 7.94 -2.28 3.48
C ILE A 211 8.09 -2.59 4.97
N GLY A 212 7.77 -1.60 5.81
CA GLY A 212 7.60 -1.76 7.26
C GLY A 212 6.36 -1.01 7.73
N HIS A 213 5.99 -1.15 9.00
CA HIS A 213 4.79 -0.51 9.55
C HIS A 213 4.91 -0.19 11.04
N SER A 214 4.16 0.82 11.48
CA SER A 214 3.88 1.16 12.88
C SER A 214 2.43 0.80 13.21
N ALA A 215 1.88 1.33 14.32
CA ALA A 215 0.44 1.25 14.62
C ALA A 215 -0.43 2.24 13.82
N THR A 216 0.18 3.16 13.07
CA THR A 216 -0.52 4.27 12.38
C THR A 216 -0.22 4.35 10.88
N GLU A 217 0.93 3.88 10.43
CA GLU A 217 1.41 4.06 9.06
C GLU A 217 2.24 2.88 8.55
N PHE A 218 2.34 2.76 7.23
CA PHE A 218 3.26 1.87 6.54
C PHE A 218 4.32 2.72 5.85
N SER A 219 5.60 2.37 6.05
CA SER A 219 6.74 3.01 5.41
C SER A 219 7.23 2.18 4.22
N PHE A 220 7.37 2.84 3.08
CA PHE A 220 7.83 2.28 1.82
C PHE A 220 9.20 2.90 1.48
N ASP A 221 10.27 2.15 1.68
CA ASP A 221 11.60 2.47 1.20
C ASP A 221 11.75 1.91 -0.23
N PHE A 222 11.56 2.76 -1.23
CA PHE A 222 11.78 2.43 -2.63
C PHE A 222 13.28 2.49 -2.95
N ILE A 223 13.81 1.42 -3.52
CA ILE A 223 15.26 1.17 -3.64
C ILE A 223 15.67 1.03 -5.11
N THR A 224 16.74 1.74 -5.47
CA THR A 224 17.54 1.48 -6.67
C THR A 224 18.71 0.57 -6.32
N THR A 225 18.71 -0.64 -6.88
CA THR A 225 19.70 -1.69 -6.60
C THR A 225 20.80 -1.65 -7.68
N PHE A 226 21.56 -0.56 -7.71
CA PHE A 226 22.59 -0.30 -8.72
C PHE A 226 24.02 -0.45 -8.17
N PHE A 227 24.99 -0.74 -9.04
CA PHE A 227 26.42 -0.66 -8.71
C PHE A 227 26.85 0.81 -8.53
N PRO A 228 27.75 1.14 -7.58
CA PRO A 228 28.42 0.25 -6.62
C PRO A 228 27.66 0.04 -5.30
N ARG A 229 26.54 0.74 -5.09
CA ARG A 229 25.80 0.76 -3.82
C ARG A 229 24.31 0.94 -4.10
N SER A 230 23.49 0.02 -3.60
CA SER A 230 22.04 0.20 -3.50
C SER A 230 21.70 1.51 -2.77
N CYS A 231 20.64 2.20 -3.18
CA CYS A 231 20.23 3.50 -2.64
C CYS A 231 18.71 3.55 -2.46
N VAL A 232 18.21 4.27 -1.44
CA VAL A 232 16.78 4.59 -1.33
C VAL A 232 16.50 5.82 -2.22
N SER A 233 15.67 5.65 -3.25
CA SER A 233 15.29 6.72 -4.19
C SER A 233 14.05 7.50 -3.75
N ALA A 234 13.12 6.85 -3.06
CA ALA A 234 12.01 7.50 -2.35
C ALA A 234 11.71 6.81 -1.02
N ARG A 235 11.24 7.60 -0.05
CA ARG A 235 10.64 7.12 1.20
C ARG A 235 9.26 7.72 1.32
N VAL A 236 8.23 6.87 1.41
CA VAL A 236 6.83 7.31 1.54
C VAL A 236 6.20 6.64 2.75
N HIS A 237 5.54 7.42 3.59
CA HIS A 237 4.73 6.94 4.72
C HIS A 237 3.26 7.09 4.38
N LEU A 238 2.49 6.01 4.39
CA LEU A 238 1.07 5.99 4.06
C LEU A 238 0.26 5.53 5.27
N ALA A 239 -0.72 6.33 5.69
CA ALA A 239 -1.57 6.01 6.85
C ALA A 239 -2.28 4.65 6.67
N ALA A 240 -2.18 3.78 7.68
CA ALA A 240 -2.53 2.36 7.60
C ALA A 240 -3.94 2.06 7.03
N PRO A 241 -5.01 2.83 7.31
CA PRO A 241 -6.34 2.58 6.72
C PRO A 241 -6.43 2.70 5.20
N ASN A 242 -5.42 3.28 4.53
CA ASN A 242 -5.35 3.33 3.06
C ASN A 242 -4.68 2.09 2.44
N ILE A 243 -4.08 1.22 3.24
CA ILE A 243 -3.26 0.09 2.77
C ILE A 243 -4.07 -1.02 2.08
N PRO A 244 -5.25 -1.45 2.59
CA PRO A 244 -6.09 -2.41 1.86
C PRO A 244 -6.42 -1.92 0.44
N ARG A 245 -6.89 -0.67 0.31
CA ARG A 245 -7.20 -0.05 -1.00
C ARG A 245 -5.99 0.01 -1.94
N LEU A 246 -4.78 0.25 -1.43
CA LEU A 246 -3.56 0.22 -2.24
C LEU A 246 -3.23 -1.21 -2.70
N LEU A 247 -3.30 -2.21 -1.80
CA LEU A 247 -3.06 -3.61 -2.10
C LEU A 247 -4.07 -4.14 -3.14
N ASP A 248 -5.35 -3.77 -3.01
CA ASP A 248 -6.40 -4.11 -3.97
C ASP A 248 -6.14 -3.47 -5.32
N SER A 249 -5.84 -2.16 -5.36
CA SER A 249 -5.57 -1.45 -6.61
C SER A 249 -4.34 -2.00 -7.34
N LEU A 250 -3.26 -2.30 -6.61
CA LEU A 250 -2.07 -2.97 -7.16
C LEU A 250 -2.41 -4.34 -7.74
N THR A 251 -3.18 -5.15 -7.02
CA THR A 251 -3.55 -6.51 -7.43
C THR A 251 -4.41 -6.47 -8.71
N HIS A 252 -5.48 -5.68 -8.73
CA HIS A 252 -6.38 -5.58 -9.89
C HIS A 252 -5.68 -5.06 -11.14
N SER A 253 -4.86 -4.00 -11.02
CA SER A 253 -4.09 -3.45 -12.14
C SER A 253 -3.05 -4.45 -12.67
N PHE A 254 -2.40 -5.22 -11.78
CA PHE A 254 -1.44 -6.24 -12.20
C PHE A 254 -2.11 -7.44 -12.88
N GLU A 255 -3.24 -7.94 -12.38
CA GLU A 255 -4.01 -8.98 -13.08
C GLU A 255 -4.52 -8.49 -14.45
N GLN A 256 -4.96 -7.23 -14.55
CA GLN A 256 -5.40 -6.64 -15.82
C GLN A 256 -4.25 -6.61 -16.84
N PHE A 257 -3.03 -6.26 -16.39
CA PHE A 257 -1.81 -6.36 -17.18
C PHE A 257 -1.55 -7.80 -17.64
N GLN A 258 -1.58 -8.79 -16.74
CA GLN A 258 -1.40 -10.20 -17.10
C GLN A 258 -2.42 -10.68 -18.14
N ARG A 259 -3.70 -10.32 -17.98
CA ARG A 259 -4.77 -10.62 -18.94
C ARG A 259 -4.49 -10.01 -20.32
N LYS A 260 -3.99 -8.77 -20.40
CA LYS A 260 -3.57 -8.12 -21.66
C LYS A 260 -2.37 -8.84 -22.30
N MET A 261 -1.33 -9.17 -21.54
CA MET A 261 -0.14 -9.88 -22.04
C MET A 261 -0.48 -11.25 -22.62
N ALA A 262 -1.27 -12.05 -21.90
CA ALA A 262 -1.70 -13.38 -22.35
C ALA A 262 -2.55 -13.31 -23.64
N GLN A 263 -3.30 -12.23 -23.86
CA GLN A 263 -4.02 -11.98 -25.11
C GLN A 263 -3.07 -11.57 -26.25
N GLN A 264 -2.04 -10.76 -25.99
CA GLN A 264 -1.05 -10.38 -26.99
C GLN A 264 -0.20 -11.58 -27.44
N GLN A 265 0.27 -12.40 -26.51
CA GLN A 265 1.09 -13.58 -26.82
C GLN A 265 0.31 -14.63 -27.63
N LYS A 266 -1.01 -14.75 -27.44
CA LYS A 266 -1.90 -15.58 -28.27
C LYS A 266 -2.20 -15.02 -29.67
N ARG A 267 -1.83 -13.77 -29.96
CA ARG A 267 -2.03 -13.11 -31.27
C ARG A 267 -0.76 -13.05 -32.12
N GLN A 268 0.38 -13.43 -31.58
CA GLN A 268 1.58 -13.72 -32.37
C GLN A 268 1.42 -15.13 -32.98
N PRO A 269 1.50 -15.30 -34.31
CA PRO A 269 1.53 -16.63 -34.90
C PRO A 269 2.82 -17.36 -34.47
N PRO A 270 2.83 -18.70 -34.43
CA PRO A 270 4.06 -19.46 -34.23
C PRO A 270 5.09 -19.10 -35.31
N ALA A 271 6.36 -19.04 -34.94
CA ALA A 271 7.42 -18.72 -35.88
C ALA A 271 7.48 -19.78 -37.01
N PRO A 272 7.56 -19.39 -38.29
CA PRO A 272 7.70 -20.33 -39.40
C PRO A 272 9.11 -20.94 -39.39
N GLY A 273 9.25 -22.07 -38.69
CA GLY A 273 10.53 -22.77 -38.52
C GLY A 273 10.35 -24.28 -38.26
N ASP A 274 9.57 -24.65 -37.25
CA ASP A 274 9.30 -26.06 -36.92
C ASP A 274 8.27 -26.70 -37.86
N GLN A 275 8.68 -26.94 -39.11
CA GLN A 275 8.16 -28.06 -39.89
C GLN A 275 9.16 -29.22 -39.76
N PRO A 276 8.81 -30.32 -39.07
CA PRO A 276 9.66 -31.51 -39.08
C PRO A 276 9.70 -32.06 -40.51
N GLY A 277 10.88 -32.05 -41.13
CA GLY A 277 11.05 -32.45 -42.51
C GLY A 277 10.73 -33.94 -42.72
N GLU A 278 9.92 -34.24 -43.72
CA GLU A 278 9.68 -35.60 -44.19
C GLU A 278 10.97 -36.17 -44.85
N LEU A 279 11.42 -37.32 -44.36
CA LEU A 279 12.47 -38.19 -44.92
C LEU A 279 12.10 -39.65 -44.69
#